data_AF-A0A2Z6BC16-F1
#
_entry.id   AF-A0A2Z6BC16-F1
#
_cell.length_a   1.000
_cell.length_b   1.000
_cell.length_c   1.000
_cell.angle_alpha   90.00
_cell.angle_beta   90.00
_cell.angle_gamma   90.00
#
_symmetry.space_group_name_H-M   'P 1'
#
loop_
_entity.id
_entity.type
_entity.pdbx_description
1 polymer ?
#
loop_
_entity_poly.entity_id
_entity_poly.type
_entity_poly.pdbx_seq_one_letter_code
_entity_poly.pdbx_strand_id
1 'polypeptide(L)'
;MSELTAKQARFVNEYIRTLNVTQSAIKAGYSANSAHVTGCRLLKKPHIKQYIQEQKDKVIDENVLTAKELLHVLTNAAVGDETETKEVVVKRGEYKENPQSGKVQLVYNEHVELVEVPIKPSDRLKARDMLGKYHKLFTDKHDINGNLPIFINIGEWDGDDEDLDKTVQEVSNTNPNHTVIVDDIPLED
;
A
#
# COMPACT_ATOMS: atom_id res chain seq x y z
N MET A 1 -30.07 -7.78 -15.45
CA MET A 1 -29.79 -7.26 -14.09
C MET A 1 -31.14 -6.99 -13.44
N SER A 2 -31.58 -7.80 -12.47
CA SER A 2 -32.86 -7.54 -11.79
C SER A 2 -32.73 -6.26 -10.97
N GLU A 3 -33.45 -5.22 -11.37
CA GLU A 3 -33.45 -3.91 -10.75
C GLU A 3 -33.86 -4.03 -9.26
N LEU A 4 -33.07 -3.44 -8.35
CA LEU A 4 -33.40 -3.44 -6.92
C LEU A 4 -34.69 -2.64 -6.72
N THR A 5 -35.58 -3.15 -5.87
CA THR A 5 -36.75 -2.36 -5.46
C THR A 5 -36.29 -1.16 -4.63
N ALA A 6 -37.03 -0.04 -4.66
CA ALA A 6 -36.68 1.16 -3.89
C ALA A 6 -36.40 0.90 -2.40
N LYS A 7 -37.15 -0.02 -1.76
CA LYS A 7 -36.91 -0.45 -0.38
C LYS A 7 -35.61 -1.24 -0.18
N GLN A 8 -35.23 -2.07 -1.15
CA GLN A 8 -33.97 -2.82 -1.11
C GLN A 8 -32.78 -1.89 -1.30
N ALA A 9 -32.88 -0.92 -2.23
CA ALA A 9 -31.85 0.10 -2.42
C ALA A 9 -31.64 0.94 -1.15
N ARG A 10 -32.72 1.41 -0.50
CA ARG A 10 -32.64 2.11 0.80
C ARG A 10 -31.98 1.26 1.88
N PHE A 11 -32.29 -0.04 1.94
CA PHE A 11 -31.65 -0.97 2.88
C PHE A 11 -30.15 -1.06 2.66
N VAL A 12 -29.70 -1.22 1.41
CA VAL A 12 -28.26 -1.32 1.12
C VAL A 12 -27.54 -0.02 1.48
N ASN A 13 -28.08 1.14 1.11
CA ASN A 13 -27.45 2.43 1.40
C ASN A 13 -27.29 2.66 2.92
N GLU A 14 -28.32 2.36 3.72
CA GLU A 14 -28.25 2.45 5.18
C GLU A 14 -27.29 1.40 5.78
N TYR A 15 -27.22 0.21 5.17
CA TYR A 15 -26.34 -0.86 5.64
C TYR A 15 -24.87 -0.54 5.40
N ILE A 16 -24.52 0.05 4.25
CA ILE A 16 -23.15 0.49 3.98
C ILE A 16 -22.73 1.59 4.94
N ARG A 17 -23.65 2.50 5.29
CA ARG A 17 -23.38 3.60 6.24
C ARG A 17 -23.22 3.13 7.69
N THR A 18 -24.05 2.20 8.15
CA THR A 18 -24.15 1.85 9.58
C THR A 18 -23.56 0.50 9.94
N LEU A 19 -23.34 -0.37 8.96
CA LEU A 19 -22.97 -1.78 9.11
C LEU A 19 -23.91 -2.57 10.06
N ASN A 20 -25.10 -2.04 10.35
CA ASN A 20 -26.07 -2.63 11.25
C ASN A 20 -27.30 -3.12 10.48
N VAL A 21 -27.45 -4.44 10.38
CA VAL A 21 -28.51 -5.09 9.58
C VAL A 21 -29.91 -4.70 10.05
N THR A 22 -30.16 -4.78 11.36
CA THR A 22 -31.49 -4.54 11.94
C THR A 22 -31.89 -3.07 11.78
N GLN A 23 -31.00 -2.14 12.11
CA GLN A 23 -31.27 -0.70 11.99
C GLN A 23 -31.47 -0.27 10.53
N SER A 24 -30.68 -0.84 9.62
CA SER A 24 -30.81 -0.57 8.19
C SER A 24 -32.14 -1.04 7.63
N ALA A 25 -32.64 -2.19 8.07
CA ALA A 25 -33.95 -2.69 7.68
C ALA A 25 -35.09 -1.80 8.20
N ILE A 26 -35.00 -1.31 9.45
CA ILE A 26 -35.99 -0.39 10.03
C ILE A 26 -36.02 0.91 9.22
N LYS A 27 -34.87 1.55 9.00
CA LYS A 27 -34.76 2.81 8.25
C LYS A 27 -35.19 2.68 6.78
N ALA A 28 -34.99 1.52 6.18
CA ALA A 28 -35.45 1.22 4.83
C ALA A 28 -36.97 1.04 4.71
N GLY A 29 -37.70 1.02 5.83
CA GLY A 29 -39.17 0.91 5.87
C GLY A 29 -39.69 -0.52 5.90
N TYR A 30 -38.92 -1.45 6.48
CA TYR A 30 -39.39 -2.78 6.86
C TYR A 30 -39.94 -2.77 8.30
N SER A 31 -40.84 -3.71 8.60
CA SER A 31 -41.46 -3.82 9.92
C SER A 31 -40.41 -4.02 11.02
N ALA A 32 -40.46 -3.19 12.07
CA ALA A 32 -39.50 -3.25 13.17
C ALA A 32 -39.50 -4.63 13.87
N ASN A 33 -40.68 -5.22 14.07
CA ASN A 33 -40.84 -6.52 14.75
C ASN A 33 -40.14 -7.68 14.03
N SER A 34 -39.90 -7.55 12.72
CA SER A 34 -39.26 -8.59 11.89
C SER A 34 -38.02 -8.08 11.13
N ALA A 35 -37.52 -6.90 11.48
CA ALA A 35 -36.42 -6.23 10.78
C ALA A 35 -35.14 -7.06 10.80
N HIS A 36 -34.85 -7.72 11.92
CA HIS A 36 -33.66 -8.57 12.06
C HIS A 36 -33.69 -9.76 11.08
N VAL A 37 -34.80 -10.51 11.05
CA VAL A 37 -34.98 -11.66 10.16
C VAL A 37 -35.00 -11.22 8.70
N THR A 38 -35.69 -10.12 8.41
CA THR A 38 -35.82 -9.57 7.05
C THR A 38 -34.47 -9.09 6.53
N GLY A 39 -33.70 -8.34 7.33
CA GLY A 39 -32.37 -7.88 6.95
C GLY A 39 -31.41 -9.03 6.68
N CYS A 40 -31.37 -10.06 7.55
CA CYS A 40 -30.57 -11.25 7.33
C CYS A 40 -30.95 -11.99 6.03
N ARG A 41 -32.25 -12.04 5.71
CA ARG A 41 -32.75 -12.63 4.46
C ARG A 41 -32.34 -11.81 3.23
N LEU A 42 -32.40 -10.47 3.32
CA LEU A 42 -31.98 -9.57 2.24
C LEU A 42 -30.50 -9.75 1.91
N LEU A 43 -29.62 -9.85 2.91
CA LEU A 43 -28.18 -10.06 2.69
C LEU A 43 -27.84 -11.38 1.98
N LYS A 44 -28.69 -12.41 2.14
CA LYS A 44 -28.50 -13.72 1.45
C LYS A 44 -28.94 -13.68 -0.01
N LYS A 45 -29.68 -12.66 -0.46
CA LYS A 45 -30.15 -12.57 -1.85
C LYS A 45 -28.98 -12.21 -2.79
N PRO A 46 -28.73 -12.97 -3.88
CA PRO A 46 -27.58 -12.73 -4.76
C PRO A 46 -27.51 -11.30 -5.33
N HIS A 47 -28.63 -10.76 -5.83
CA HIS A 47 -28.66 -9.41 -6.40
C HIS A 47 -28.37 -8.31 -5.38
N ILE A 48 -28.76 -8.49 -4.10
CA ILE A 48 -28.46 -7.53 -3.03
C ILE A 48 -27.00 -7.63 -2.62
N LYS A 49 -26.47 -8.86 -2.50
CA LYS A 49 -25.06 -9.09 -2.19
C LYS A 49 -24.15 -8.48 -3.26
N GLN A 50 -24.50 -8.67 -4.54
CA GLN A 50 -23.78 -8.08 -5.66
C GLN A 50 -23.82 -6.55 -5.58
N TYR A 51 -25.00 -5.95 -5.36
CA TYR A 51 -25.13 -4.50 -5.24
C TYR A 51 -24.34 -3.93 -4.04
N ILE A 52 -24.33 -4.61 -2.89
CA ILE A 52 -23.48 -4.22 -1.76
C ILE A 52 -22.01 -4.24 -2.15
N GLN A 53 -21.57 -5.25 -2.89
CA GLN A 53 -20.18 -5.35 -3.34
C GLN A 53 -19.84 -4.21 -4.31
N GLU A 54 -20.66 -3.98 -5.33
CA GLU A 54 -20.48 -2.89 -6.29
C GLU A 54 -20.41 -1.51 -5.61
N GLN A 55 -21.26 -1.26 -4.61
CA GLN A 55 -21.22 0.00 -3.86
C GLN A 55 -19.99 0.09 -2.95
N LYS A 56 -19.55 -1.01 -2.34
CA LYS A 56 -18.29 -1.03 -1.59
C LYS A 56 -17.09 -0.75 -2.50
N ASP A 57 -17.06 -1.36 -3.67
CA ASP A 57 -15.98 -1.16 -4.64
C ASP A 57 -15.95 0.29 -5.12
N LYS A 58 -17.11 0.92 -5.36
CA LYS A 58 -17.21 2.36 -5.65
C LYS A 58 -16.70 3.23 -4.51
N VAL A 59 -17.13 2.96 -3.27
CA VAL A 59 -16.64 3.71 -2.10
C VAL A 59 -15.14 3.54 -1.94
N ILE A 60 -14.59 2.35 -2.20
CA ILE A 60 -13.15 2.12 -2.19
C ILE A 60 -12.50 2.94 -3.30
N ASP A 61 -12.98 2.86 -4.54
CA ASP A 61 -12.43 3.58 -5.70
C ASP A 61 -12.46 5.12 -5.50
N GLU A 62 -13.53 5.66 -4.91
CA GLU A 62 -13.64 7.09 -4.59
C GLU A 62 -12.72 7.54 -3.44
N ASN A 63 -12.42 6.66 -2.48
CA ASN A 63 -11.56 6.99 -1.32
C ASN A 63 -10.10 6.58 -1.51
N VAL A 64 -9.80 5.73 -2.48
CA VAL A 64 -8.44 5.31 -2.81
C VAL A 64 -7.87 6.30 -3.81
N LEU A 65 -6.69 6.82 -3.47
CA LEU A 65 -5.92 7.64 -4.41
C LEU A 65 -5.64 6.82 -5.68
N THR A 66 -6.12 7.30 -6.83
CA THR A 66 -5.76 6.67 -8.10
C THR A 66 -4.25 6.79 -8.34
N ALA A 67 -3.69 5.92 -9.17
CA ALA A 67 -2.25 5.98 -9.49
C ALA A 67 -1.83 7.37 -10.03
N LYS A 68 -2.70 8.04 -10.79
CA LYS A 68 -2.44 9.37 -11.35
C LYS A 68 -2.46 10.45 -10.27
N GLU A 69 -3.41 10.40 -9.35
CA GLU A 69 -3.48 11.34 -8.22
C GLU A 69 -2.30 11.14 -7.27
N LEU A 70 -1.92 9.90 -7.00
CA LEU A 70 -0.72 9.60 -6.21
C LEU A 70 0.54 10.16 -6.84
N LEU A 71 0.72 9.99 -8.16
CA LEU A 71 1.83 10.60 -8.89
C LEU A 71 1.80 12.13 -8.80
N HIS A 72 0.61 12.74 -8.85
CA HIS A 72 0.46 14.18 -8.72
C HIS A 72 0.89 14.66 -7.33
N VAL A 73 0.41 14.03 -6.26
CA VAL A 73 0.80 14.33 -4.88
C VAL A 73 2.31 14.14 -4.68
N LEU A 74 2.88 13.03 -5.13
CA LEU A 74 4.33 12.79 -5.07
C LEU A 74 5.12 13.83 -5.87
N THR A 75 4.59 14.31 -6.99
CA THR A 75 5.23 15.37 -7.78
C THR A 75 5.23 16.69 -7.02
N ASN A 76 4.11 17.07 -6.42
CA ASN A 76 4.01 18.31 -5.62
C ASN A 76 4.97 18.25 -4.42
N ALA A 77 5.05 17.11 -3.74
CA ALA A 77 6.03 16.85 -2.69
C ALA A 77 7.48 16.86 -3.22
N ALA A 78 7.75 16.36 -4.42
CA ALA A 78 9.09 16.35 -5.01
C ALA A 78 9.57 17.75 -5.44
N VAL A 79 8.65 18.62 -5.89
CA VAL A 79 8.92 20.03 -6.21
C VAL A 79 9.14 20.81 -4.91
N GLY A 80 8.27 20.57 -3.91
CA GLY A 80 8.30 21.27 -2.63
C GLY A 80 7.21 22.32 -2.47
N ASP A 81 6.12 22.20 -3.24
CA ASP A 81 4.97 23.11 -3.17
C ASP A 81 4.04 22.80 -1.98
N GLU A 82 4.28 21.68 -1.28
CA GLU A 82 3.56 21.31 -0.06
C GLU A 82 4.17 21.93 1.20
N THR A 83 3.31 22.22 2.18
CA THR A 83 3.66 22.76 3.50
C THR A 83 3.34 21.76 4.60
N GLU A 84 4.13 21.80 5.67
CA GLU A 84 3.95 21.05 6.92
C GLU A 84 3.70 22.07 8.03
N THR A 85 2.65 21.86 8.85
CA THR A 85 2.42 22.68 10.04
C THR A 85 3.39 22.26 11.14
N LYS A 86 4.15 23.21 11.70
CA LYS A 86 5.04 22.97 12.84
C LYS A 86 4.74 23.89 14.01
N GLU A 87 4.89 23.33 15.19
CA GLU A 87 4.90 24.07 16.45
C GLU A 87 6.26 24.78 16.58
N VAL A 88 6.22 26.11 16.57
CA VAL A 88 7.39 26.97 16.80
C VAL A 88 7.20 27.70 18.12
N VAL A 89 8.19 27.58 19.00
CA VAL A 89 8.20 28.32 20.27
C VAL A 89 8.69 29.73 19.99
N VAL A 90 7.78 30.70 20.08
CA VAL A 90 8.10 32.12 19.98
C VAL A 90 8.13 32.75 21.36
N LYS A 91 9.14 33.60 21.58
CA LYS A 91 9.24 34.41 22.80
C LYS A 91 8.50 35.71 22.58
N ARG A 92 7.37 35.88 23.26
CA ARG A 92 6.57 37.10 23.19
C ARG A 92 6.76 37.91 24.46
N GLY A 93 7.15 39.18 24.30
CA GLY A 93 7.21 40.14 25.40
C GLY A 93 5.82 40.67 25.68
N GLU A 94 5.29 40.39 26.88
CA GLU A 94 4.05 40.96 27.37
C GLU A 94 4.35 41.91 28.53
N TYR A 95 3.78 43.10 28.48
CA TYR A 95 3.83 44.03 29.61
C TYR A 95 2.84 43.55 30.68
N LYS A 96 3.35 43.11 31.82
CA LYS A 96 2.54 42.70 32.98
C LYS A 96 2.79 43.67 34.12
N GLU A 97 1.72 44.17 34.72
CA GLU A 97 1.79 45.01 35.90
C GLU A 97 2.10 44.14 37.12
N ASN A 98 3.11 44.53 37.90
CA ASN A 98 3.45 43.82 39.13
C ASN A 98 2.43 44.17 40.22
N PRO A 99 1.65 43.20 40.74
CA PRO A 99 0.59 43.44 41.72
C PRO A 99 1.07 44.08 43.03
N GLN A 100 2.37 43.94 43.37
CA GLN A 100 2.94 44.47 44.60
C GLN A 100 3.56 45.87 44.46
N SER A 101 3.95 46.28 43.25
CA SER A 101 4.67 47.56 43.05
C SER A 101 3.98 48.54 42.09
N GLY A 102 2.91 48.12 41.39
CA GLY A 102 2.20 48.92 40.38
C GLY A 102 3.07 49.31 39.17
N LYS A 103 4.28 48.76 39.07
CA LYS A 103 5.19 49.01 37.95
C LYS A 103 4.92 48.01 36.84
N VAL A 104 4.85 48.50 35.61
CA VAL A 104 4.76 47.67 34.42
C VAL A 104 6.13 47.07 34.12
N GLN A 105 6.21 45.74 34.03
CA GLN A 105 7.42 45.01 33.67
C GLN A 105 7.21 44.23 32.38
N LEU A 106 8.21 44.25 31.50
CA LEU A 106 8.23 43.41 30.30
C LEU A 106 8.60 41.98 30.70
N VAL A 107 7.67 41.04 30.52
CA VAL A 107 7.86 39.61 30.81
C VAL A 107 7.86 38.86 29.50
N TYR A 108 8.93 38.10 29.24
CA TYR A 108 9.01 37.24 28.06
C TYR A 108 8.42 35.88 28.41
N ASN A 109 7.24 35.57 27.86
CA ASN A 109 6.65 34.24 27.95
C ASN A 109 6.90 33.47 26.65
N GLU A 110 7.09 32.16 26.76
CA GLU A 110 7.18 31.26 25.62
C GLU A 110 5.77 30.84 25.22
N HIS A 111 5.42 31.07 23.95
CA HIS A 111 4.15 30.66 23.37
C HIS A 111 4.42 29.72 22.20
N VAL A 112 3.61 28.66 22.09
CA VAL A 112 3.65 27.74 20.95
C VAL A 112 2.72 28.30 19.89
N GLU A 113 3.28 28.65 18.74
CA GLU A 113 2.52 29.05 17.56
C GLU A 113 2.64 27.99 16.46
N LEU A 114 1.54 27.70 15.78
CA LEU A 114 1.51 26.82 14.62
C LEU A 114 1.87 27.63 13.39
N VAL A 115 3.01 27.32 12.77
CA VAL A 115 3.50 27.98 11.57
C VAL A 115 3.55 26.97 10.43
N GLU A 116 3.05 27.35 9.26
CA GLU A 116 3.22 26.58 8.04
C GLU A 116 4.64 26.78 7.50
N VAL A 117 5.39 25.68 7.41
CA VAL A 117 6.75 25.67 6.85
C VAL A 117 6.77 24.78 5.61
N PRO A 118 7.68 24.99 4.66
CA PRO A 118 7.84 24.05 3.55
C PRO A 118 8.22 22.65 4.06
N ILE A 119 7.81 21.61 3.32
CA ILE A 119 8.17 20.23 3.65
C ILE A 119 9.69 20.04 3.77
N LYS A 120 10.08 19.13 4.66
CA LYS A 120 11.49 18.83 4.94
C LYS A 120 12.21 18.37 3.66
N PRO A 121 13.47 18.77 3.44
CA PRO A 121 14.27 18.29 2.32
C PRO A 121 14.37 16.76 2.26
N SER A 122 14.37 16.07 3.41
CA SER A 122 14.38 14.61 3.49
C SER A 122 13.14 13.97 2.87
N ASP A 123 11.96 14.55 3.08
CA ASP A 123 10.72 13.99 2.56
C ASP A 123 10.56 14.30 1.06
N ARG A 124 11.06 15.46 0.63
CA ARG A 124 11.24 15.80 -0.80
C ARG A 124 12.15 14.79 -1.51
N LEU A 125 13.25 14.40 -0.88
CA LEU A 125 14.17 13.39 -1.43
C LEU A 125 13.50 12.01 -1.53
N LYS A 126 12.71 11.61 -0.54
CA LYS A 126 11.94 10.34 -0.61
C LYS A 126 10.94 10.36 -1.76
N ALA A 127 10.23 11.46 -1.96
CA ALA A 127 9.29 11.60 -3.09
C ALA A 127 10.01 11.46 -4.44
N ARG A 128 11.19 12.08 -4.58
CA ARG A 128 12.04 11.97 -5.79
C ARG A 128 12.56 10.54 -6.01
N ASP A 129 12.97 9.85 -4.94
CA ASP A 129 13.38 8.44 -5.02
C ASP A 129 12.22 7.54 -5.47
N MET A 130 11.03 7.71 -4.90
CA MET A 130 9.84 6.96 -5.32
C MET A 130 9.48 7.21 -6.79
N LEU A 131 9.53 8.48 -7.25
CA LEU A 131 9.31 8.81 -8.66
C LEU A 131 10.40 8.24 -9.57
N GLY A 132 11.67 8.26 -9.13
CA GLY A 132 12.76 7.66 -9.87
C GLY A 132 12.61 6.14 -10.03
N LYS A 133 12.15 5.45 -8.98
CA LYS A 133 11.79 4.02 -9.03
C LYS A 133 10.61 3.77 -9.97
N TYR A 134 9.56 4.60 -9.92
CA TYR A 134 8.42 4.51 -10.83
C TYR A 134 8.84 4.64 -12.30
N HIS A 135 9.75 5.56 -12.61
CA HIS A 135 10.32 5.74 -13.95
C HIS A 135 11.46 4.77 -14.30
N LYS A 136 11.82 3.84 -13.40
CA LYS A 136 12.93 2.89 -13.56
C LYS A 136 14.27 3.58 -13.86
N LEU A 137 14.50 4.77 -13.29
CA LEU A 137 15.76 5.51 -13.45
C LEU A 137 16.91 4.88 -12.66
N PHE A 138 16.59 4.07 -11.65
CA PHE A 138 17.58 3.40 -10.81
C PHE A 138 17.71 1.93 -11.24
N THR A 139 18.97 1.48 -11.34
CA THR A 139 19.31 0.09 -11.62
C THR A 139 20.15 -0.45 -10.47
N ASP A 140 19.64 -1.49 -9.81
CA ASP A 140 20.39 -2.17 -8.75
C ASP A 140 21.29 -3.24 -9.36
N LYS A 141 22.61 -2.99 -9.35
CA LYS A 141 23.60 -4.00 -9.73
C LYS A 141 23.84 -4.93 -8.56
N HIS A 142 23.53 -6.20 -8.74
CA HIS A 142 23.85 -7.25 -7.79
C HIS A 142 25.05 -8.03 -8.32
N ASP A 143 26.12 -8.08 -7.54
CA ASP A 143 27.27 -8.94 -7.81
C ASP A 143 26.99 -10.30 -7.16
N ILE A 144 26.61 -11.29 -7.97
CA ILE A 144 26.30 -12.65 -7.50
C ILE A 144 27.58 -13.47 -7.59
N ASN A 145 28.37 -13.46 -6.53
CA ASN A 145 29.43 -14.44 -6.30
C ASN A 145 28.80 -15.70 -5.67
N GLY A 146 28.02 -16.41 -6.49
CA GLY A 146 27.40 -17.68 -6.14
C GLY A 146 28.13 -18.83 -6.79
N ASN A 147 28.22 -19.94 -6.05
CA ASN A 147 28.74 -21.20 -6.53
C ASN A 147 27.68 -21.84 -7.44
N LEU A 148 27.56 -21.34 -8.68
CA LEU A 148 26.52 -21.77 -9.61
C LEU A 148 26.73 -23.24 -9.99
N PRO A 149 25.70 -24.10 -9.94
CA PRO A 149 25.86 -25.47 -10.38
C PRO A 149 26.24 -25.52 -11.86
N ILE A 150 27.17 -26.41 -12.19
CA ILE A 150 27.58 -26.66 -13.57
C ILE A 150 26.63 -27.71 -14.15
N PHE A 151 25.92 -27.35 -15.20
CA PHE A 151 25.02 -28.27 -15.89
C PHE A 151 25.74 -28.91 -17.07
N ILE A 152 25.79 -30.24 -17.07
CA ILE A 152 26.20 -31.04 -18.23
C ILE A 152 24.91 -31.59 -18.82
N ASN A 153 24.43 -30.99 -19.92
CA ASN A 153 23.28 -31.51 -20.64
C ASN A 153 23.76 -32.54 -21.67
N ILE A 154 23.21 -33.74 -21.58
CA ILE A 154 23.66 -34.87 -22.38
C ILE A 154 22.65 -35.23 -23.49
N GLY A 155 21.39 -34.81 -23.38
CA GLY A 155 20.36 -35.07 -24.39
C GLY A 155 20.15 -36.57 -24.67
N GLU A 156 19.82 -36.96 -25.90
CA GLU A 156 19.78 -38.38 -26.31
C GLU A 156 21.19 -38.92 -26.53
N TRP A 157 21.87 -39.32 -25.47
CA TRP A 157 23.21 -39.87 -25.62
C TRP A 157 23.20 -41.36 -26.00
N ASP A 158 23.97 -41.66 -27.04
CA ASP A 158 24.17 -42.99 -27.63
C ASP A 158 25.53 -43.63 -27.29
N GLY A 159 26.33 -43.02 -26.40
CA GLY A 159 27.65 -43.51 -25.98
C GLY A 159 27.62 -44.39 -24.72
N ASP A 160 28.76 -45.00 -24.39
CA ASP A 160 28.89 -45.88 -23.22
C ASP A 160 28.91 -45.06 -21.90
N ASP A 161 28.14 -45.52 -20.91
CA ASP A 161 28.01 -44.89 -19.57
C ASP A 161 29.37 -44.63 -18.88
N GLU A 162 30.40 -45.43 -19.19
CA GLU A 162 31.74 -45.30 -18.60
C GLU A 162 32.46 -44.01 -19.05
N ASP A 163 32.19 -43.54 -20.28
CA ASP A 163 32.72 -42.26 -20.77
C ASP A 163 32.00 -41.06 -20.13
N LEU A 164 30.72 -41.22 -19.74
CA LEU A 164 30.00 -40.20 -18.95
C LEU A 164 30.63 -39.98 -17.61
N ASP A 165 30.77 -41.07 -16.87
CA ASP A 165 31.25 -41.01 -15.50
C ASP A 165 32.63 -40.37 -15.45
N LYS A 166 33.46 -40.63 -16.47
CA LYS A 166 34.75 -39.98 -16.61
C LYS A 166 34.64 -38.48 -16.86
N THR A 167 33.79 -38.04 -17.79
CA THR A 167 33.63 -36.60 -18.07
C THR A 167 33.04 -35.84 -16.89
N VAL A 168 32.06 -36.40 -16.19
CA VAL A 168 31.47 -35.82 -14.97
C VAL A 168 32.51 -35.70 -13.86
N GLN A 169 33.32 -36.74 -13.64
CA GLN A 169 34.40 -36.72 -12.67
C GLN A 169 35.49 -35.69 -13.01
N GLU A 170 35.85 -35.56 -14.29
CA GLU A 170 36.82 -34.55 -14.74
C GLU A 170 36.30 -33.12 -14.48
N VAL A 171 35.03 -32.85 -14.78
CA VAL A 171 34.40 -31.55 -14.53
C VAL A 171 34.27 -31.26 -13.04
N SER A 172 33.90 -32.26 -12.23
CA SER A 172 33.82 -32.13 -10.77
C SER A 172 35.19 -31.90 -10.12
N ASN A 173 36.24 -32.57 -10.59
CA ASN A 173 37.60 -32.41 -10.07
C ASN A 173 38.19 -31.04 -10.43
N THR A 174 37.86 -30.54 -11.62
CA THR A 174 38.30 -29.21 -12.08
C THR A 174 37.57 -28.09 -11.33
N ASN A 175 36.37 -28.36 -10.83
CA ASN A 175 35.51 -27.40 -10.12
C ASN A 175 35.05 -27.96 -8.76
N PRO A 176 35.97 -28.18 -7.80
CA PRO A 176 35.71 -28.95 -6.57
C PRO A 176 34.69 -28.32 -5.62
N ASN A 177 34.44 -27.02 -5.77
CA ASN A 177 33.43 -26.33 -4.98
C ASN A 177 32.07 -26.33 -5.70
N HIS A 178 31.99 -26.49 -7.01
CA HIS A 178 30.74 -26.39 -7.75
C HIS A 178 29.97 -27.72 -7.71
N THR A 179 28.66 -27.67 -7.52
CA THR A 179 27.80 -28.84 -7.72
C THR A 179 27.67 -29.10 -9.21
N VAL A 180 28.04 -30.30 -9.65
CA VAL A 180 27.82 -30.74 -11.04
C VAL A 180 26.49 -31.46 -11.11
N ILE A 181 25.62 -31.03 -12.03
CA ILE A 181 24.31 -31.64 -12.28
C ILE A 181 24.32 -32.16 -13.70
N VAL A 182 24.03 -33.45 -13.83
CA VAL A 182 23.85 -34.11 -15.12
C VAL A 182 22.37 -34.06 -15.48
N ASP A 183 22.08 -33.47 -16.63
CA ASP A 183 20.72 -33.34 -17.14
C ASP A 183 20.55 -34.19 -18.40
N ASP A 184 19.65 -35.17 -18.29
CA ASP A 184 19.29 -36.11 -19.35
C ASP A 184 17.97 -35.71 -20.03
N ILE A 185 17.52 -34.47 -19.79
CA ILE A 185 16.34 -33.93 -20.44
C ILE A 185 16.75 -33.45 -21.85
N PRO A 186 16.11 -33.96 -22.92
CA PRO A 186 16.36 -33.49 -24.28
C PRO A 186 16.08 -31.99 -24.36
N LEU A 187 16.95 -31.26 -25.06
CA LEU A 187 16.93 -29.79 -25.08
C LEU A 187 15.74 -29.17 -25.84
N GLU A 188 14.78 -29.95 -26.35
CA GLU A 188 13.50 -29.50 -26.89
C GLU A 188 12.47 -30.66 -26.95
N ASP A 189 11.17 -30.32 -26.99
CA ASP A 189 10.02 -31.24 -27.21
C ASP A 189 10.07 -32.00 -28.54
#